data_AF-A0A6J4SMF8-F1
#
_entry.id   AF-A0A6J4SMF8-F1
#
_cell.length_a   1.000
_cell.length_b   1.000
_cell.length_c   1.000
_cell.angle_alpha   90.00
_cell.angle_beta   90.00
_cell.angle_gamma   90.00
#
_symmetry.space_group_name_H-M   'P 1'
#
loop_
_entity.id
_entity.type
_entity.pdbx_description
1 polymer ?
#
loop_
_entity_poly.entity_id
_entity_poly.type
_entity_poly.pdbx_seq_one_letter_code
_entity_poly.pdbx_strand_id
1 'polypeptide(L)'
;EARTYENGARLVARAWVDPAFKERLLSDTKAAAAELGVDASGTIEFATVENTDEVHNVIVCTLCSCYPRAILGRPPDWYKSFAYRSRVVAEPREVLREFGLELPENRRVAVHDSSADLRYLVLPQRPEGTEGMSEDELAALVTRDSLIGTDVPDTAWEANRV
;
A
#
# COMPACT_ATOMS: atom_id res chain seq x y z
N GLU A 1 -8.76 9.94 -17.76
CA GLU A 1 -9.36 8.86 -16.95
C GLU A 1 -8.76 8.90 -15.57
N ALA A 2 -9.57 8.65 -14.55
CA ALA A 2 -9.21 8.93 -13.17
C ALA A 2 -8.01 8.06 -12.75
N ARG A 3 -6.87 8.69 -12.47
CA ARG A 3 -5.71 8.04 -11.85
C ARG A 3 -6.08 7.80 -10.39
N THR A 4 -6.76 6.69 -10.13
CA THR A 4 -7.24 6.25 -8.82
C THR A 4 -6.36 5.09 -8.33
N TYR A 5 -6.57 4.60 -7.11
CA TYR A 5 -5.69 3.62 -6.47
C TYR A 5 -5.91 2.18 -6.95
N GLU A 6 -6.90 1.98 -7.81
CA GLU A 6 -7.42 0.70 -8.30
C GLU A 6 -6.37 -0.08 -9.11
N ASN A 7 -5.42 0.61 -9.75
CA ASN A 7 -4.27 -0.06 -10.36
C ASN A 7 -3.41 -0.78 -9.30
N GLY A 8 -3.14 -0.12 -8.17
CA GLY A 8 -2.47 -0.76 -7.02
C GLY A 8 -3.29 -1.89 -6.42
N ALA A 9 -4.62 -1.73 -6.31
CA ALA A 9 -5.52 -2.77 -5.83
C ALA A 9 -5.47 -4.04 -6.71
N ARG A 10 -5.48 -3.88 -8.04
CA ARG A 10 -5.34 -4.99 -9.00
C ARG A 10 -4.00 -5.70 -8.87
N LEU A 11 -2.90 -4.97 -8.66
CA LEU A 11 -1.58 -5.57 -8.43
C LEU A 11 -1.55 -6.43 -7.16
N VAL A 12 -2.11 -5.90 -6.06
CA VAL A 12 -2.20 -6.61 -4.78
C VAL A 12 -3.08 -7.85 -4.92
N ALA A 13 -4.27 -7.72 -5.49
CA ALA A 13 -5.20 -8.84 -5.67
C ALA A 13 -4.59 -9.96 -6.52
N ARG A 14 -3.92 -9.62 -7.63
CA ARG A 14 -3.19 -10.61 -8.44
C ARG A 14 -2.08 -11.28 -7.63
N ALA A 15 -1.30 -10.52 -6.85
CA ALA A 15 -0.24 -11.08 -6.01
C ALA A 15 -0.77 -12.00 -4.91
N TRP A 16 -2.01 -11.83 -4.45
CA TRP A 16 -2.64 -12.71 -3.46
C TRP A 16 -3.13 -14.05 -4.04
N VAL A 17 -3.39 -14.14 -5.34
CA VAL A 17 -3.90 -15.35 -6.00
C VAL A 17 -2.88 -16.04 -6.91
N ASP A 18 -1.82 -15.34 -7.30
CA ASP A 18 -0.73 -15.84 -8.13
C ASP A 18 0.63 -15.61 -7.44
N PRO A 19 1.17 -16.64 -6.74
CA PRO A 19 2.46 -16.55 -6.08
C PRO A 19 3.63 -16.22 -7.02
N ALA A 20 3.59 -16.66 -8.28
CA ALA A 20 4.64 -16.35 -9.24
C ALA A 20 4.57 -14.87 -9.67
N PHE A 21 3.36 -14.31 -9.80
CA PHE A 21 3.20 -12.87 -10.01
C PHE A 21 3.68 -12.07 -8.80
N LYS A 22 3.39 -12.53 -7.57
CA LYS A 22 3.89 -11.89 -6.35
C LYS A 22 5.42 -11.78 -6.35
N GLU A 23 6.12 -12.87 -6.68
CA GLU A 23 7.59 -12.86 -6.80
C GLU A 23 8.07 -11.82 -7.81
N ARG A 24 7.42 -11.74 -8.98
CA ARG A 24 7.73 -10.73 -10.00
C ARG A 24 7.47 -9.31 -9.49
N LEU A 25 6.33 -9.06 -8.86
CA LEU A 25 5.94 -7.76 -8.30
C LEU A 25 6.96 -7.24 -7.27
N LEU A 26 7.43 -8.13 -6.38
CA LEU A 26 8.43 -7.81 -5.36
C LEU A 26 9.83 -7.58 -5.96
N SER A 27 10.16 -8.26 -7.06
CA SER A 27 11.45 -8.09 -7.74
C SER A 27 11.52 -6.87 -8.67
N ASP A 28 10.46 -6.59 -9.42
CA ASP A 28 10.35 -5.51 -10.38
C ASP A 28 8.89 -5.08 -10.50
N THR A 29 8.55 -4.05 -9.71
CA THR A 29 7.18 -3.52 -9.65
C THR A 29 6.74 -2.90 -10.99
N LYS A 30 7.65 -2.35 -11.79
CA LYS A 30 7.31 -1.76 -13.10
C LYS A 30 6.94 -2.84 -14.10
N ALA A 31 7.76 -3.89 -14.20
CA ALA A 31 7.51 -4.99 -15.11
C ALA A 31 6.18 -5.69 -14.77
N ALA A 32 5.94 -5.98 -13.49
CA ALA A 32 4.68 -6.57 -13.04
C ALA A 32 3.47 -5.65 -13.28
N ALA A 33 3.63 -4.33 -13.11
CA ALA A 33 2.58 -3.36 -13.45
C ALA A 33 2.21 -3.38 -14.95
N ALA A 34 3.22 -3.50 -15.82
CA ALA A 34 3.01 -3.59 -17.26
C ALA A 34 2.23 -4.84 -17.69
N GLU A 35 2.42 -5.99 -17.01
CA GLU A 35 1.63 -7.22 -17.26
C GLU A 35 0.12 -6.99 -17.11
N LEU A 36 -0.30 -6.06 -16.23
CA LEU A 36 -1.71 -5.72 -15.99
C LEU A 36 -2.18 -4.48 -16.78
N GLY A 37 -1.35 -3.97 -17.70
CA GLY A 37 -1.64 -2.78 -18.51
C GLY A 37 -1.51 -1.46 -17.76
N VAL A 38 -0.83 -1.44 -16.61
CA VAL A 38 -0.57 -0.21 -15.84
C VAL A 38 0.72 0.43 -16.34
N ASP A 39 0.60 1.60 -16.96
CA ASP A 39 1.76 2.35 -17.47
C ASP A 39 2.51 3.04 -16.32
N ALA A 40 3.58 2.38 -15.87
CA ALA A 40 4.57 2.89 -14.93
C ALA A 40 5.95 3.14 -15.59
N SER A 41 5.99 3.30 -16.92
CA SER A 41 7.23 3.34 -17.72
C SER A 41 8.06 4.62 -17.59
N GLY A 42 7.63 5.58 -16.77
CA GLY A 42 8.36 6.81 -16.51
C GLY A 42 9.70 6.61 -15.79
N THR A 43 10.42 7.71 -15.58
CA THR A 43 11.75 7.72 -14.94
C THR A 43 11.76 7.42 -13.45
N ILE A 44 10.59 7.42 -12.80
CA ILE A 44 10.44 7.15 -11.37
C ILE A 44 10.53 5.66 -11.14
N GLU A 45 11.38 5.21 -10.22
CA GLU A 45 11.47 3.80 -9.82
C GLU A 45 10.42 3.43 -8.78
N PHE A 46 10.05 2.15 -8.74
CA PHE A 46 9.05 1.62 -7.81
C PHE A 46 9.59 0.41 -7.06
N ALA A 47 9.28 0.32 -5.77
CA ALA A 47 9.53 -0.86 -4.94
C ALA A 47 8.25 -1.27 -4.21
N THR A 48 7.88 -2.54 -4.32
CA THR A 48 6.80 -3.12 -3.51
C THR A 48 7.37 -3.65 -2.21
N VAL A 49 6.78 -3.27 -1.07
CA VAL A 49 7.19 -3.68 0.27
C VAL A 49 6.07 -4.51 0.90
N GLU A 50 6.37 -5.76 1.21
CA GLU A 50 5.39 -6.72 1.71
C GLU A 50 5.21 -6.63 3.23
N ASN A 51 3.95 -6.55 3.67
CA ASN A 51 3.59 -6.79 5.06
C ASN A 51 3.58 -8.28 5.36
N THR A 52 4.12 -8.66 6.52
CA THR A 52 4.12 -10.04 7.03
C THR A 52 3.74 -10.03 8.50
N ASP A 53 3.69 -11.21 9.14
CA ASP A 53 3.45 -11.28 10.58
C ASP A 53 4.51 -10.56 11.42
N GLU A 54 5.71 -10.43 10.87
CA GLU A 54 6.87 -9.85 11.53
C GLU A 54 7.04 -8.35 11.23
N VAL A 55 6.56 -7.87 10.07
CA VAL A 55 6.73 -6.47 9.63
C VAL A 55 5.46 -5.87 9.04
N HIS A 56 5.15 -4.65 9.47
CA HIS A 56 4.18 -3.76 8.84
C HIS A 56 4.92 -2.55 8.24
N ASN A 57 4.67 -2.26 6.97
CA ASN A 57 5.29 -1.16 6.24
C ASN A 57 4.33 0.04 6.19
N VAL A 58 4.87 1.26 6.33
CA VAL A 58 4.13 2.51 6.15
C VAL A 58 4.98 3.51 5.36
N ILE A 59 4.36 4.20 4.41
CA ILE A 59 5.07 5.06 3.44
C ILE A 59 4.85 6.54 3.77
N VAL A 60 5.91 7.33 3.68
CA VAL A 60 5.87 8.80 3.84
C VAL A 60 6.76 9.48 2.80
N CYS A 61 6.58 10.78 2.64
CA CYS A 61 7.59 11.65 2.05
C CYS A 61 7.78 12.84 2.97
N THR A 62 8.80 12.79 3.84
CA THR A 62 8.98 13.81 4.88
C THR A 62 9.24 15.19 4.28
N LEU A 63 9.95 15.25 3.15
CA LEU A 63 10.35 16.50 2.49
C LEU A 63 9.22 17.20 1.73
N CYS A 64 8.26 16.45 1.17
CA CYS A 64 7.18 17.04 0.39
C CYS A 64 5.93 16.16 0.35
N SER A 65 5.77 15.38 -0.72
CA SER A 65 4.61 14.52 -0.99
C SER A 65 4.87 13.57 -2.17
N CYS A 66 6.10 13.07 -2.30
CA CYS A 66 6.45 12.06 -3.30
C CYS A 66 5.50 10.87 -3.19
N TYR A 67 4.91 10.44 -4.31
CA TYR A 67 3.85 9.44 -4.32
C TYR A 67 3.89 8.64 -5.63
N PRO A 68 3.58 7.32 -5.63
CA PRO A 68 3.58 6.47 -6.83
C PRO A 68 2.39 6.77 -7.75
N ARG A 69 2.32 7.97 -8.32
CA ARG A 69 1.10 8.46 -9.01
C ARG A 69 0.65 7.65 -10.22
N ALA A 70 1.57 6.95 -10.88
CA ALA A 70 1.26 6.06 -11.99
C ALA A 70 0.43 4.85 -11.54
N ILE A 71 0.63 4.39 -10.29
CA ILE A 71 -0.01 3.21 -9.71
C ILE A 71 -1.15 3.59 -8.76
N LEU A 72 -0.97 4.63 -7.93
CA LEU A 72 -1.91 4.96 -6.85
C LEU A 72 -2.69 6.26 -7.05
N GLY A 73 -2.45 6.99 -8.14
CA GLY A 73 -3.14 8.25 -8.37
C GLY A 73 -2.61 9.41 -7.55
N ARG A 74 -3.48 10.33 -7.10
CA ARG A 74 -3.06 11.50 -6.32
C ARG A 74 -2.94 11.15 -4.82
N PRO A 75 -1.92 11.67 -4.12
CA PRO A 75 -1.81 11.47 -2.68
C PRO A 75 -2.99 12.14 -1.96
N PRO A 76 -3.48 11.56 -0.84
CA PRO A 76 -4.49 12.19 -0.02
C PRO A 76 -3.98 13.47 0.65
N ASP A 77 -4.91 14.29 1.14
CA ASP A 77 -4.57 15.56 1.80
C ASP A 77 -3.77 15.36 3.10
N TRP A 78 -4.14 14.36 3.90
CA TRP A 78 -3.42 14.04 5.14
C TRP A 78 -1.97 13.62 4.89
N TYR A 79 -1.67 12.96 3.75
CA TYR A 79 -0.31 12.52 3.41
C TYR A 79 0.63 13.71 3.19
N LYS A 80 0.09 14.83 2.69
CA LYS A 80 0.84 16.08 2.47
C LYS A 80 0.99 16.91 3.75
N SER A 81 0.23 16.59 4.80
CA SER A 81 0.16 17.38 6.02
C SER A 81 1.49 17.35 6.78
N PHE A 82 1.81 18.46 7.43
CA PHE A 82 2.98 18.51 8.31
C PHE A 82 2.87 17.49 9.44
N ALA A 83 1.67 17.33 10.02
CA ALA A 83 1.41 16.42 11.13
C ALA A 83 1.80 14.97 10.79
N TYR A 84 1.39 14.47 9.62
CA TYR A 84 1.80 13.13 9.17
C TYR A 84 3.31 13.07 8.89
N ARG A 85 3.81 14.01 8.08
CA ARG A 85 5.19 14.01 7.57
C ARG A 85 6.25 14.12 8.66
N SER A 86 5.98 14.84 9.74
CA SER A 86 6.95 15.01 10.83
C SER A 86 6.87 13.90 11.87
N ARG A 87 5.72 13.24 12.05
CA ARG A 87 5.48 12.32 13.16
C ARG A 87 5.68 10.85 12.79
N VAL A 88 5.24 10.42 11.60
CA VAL A 88 5.22 8.98 11.25
C VAL A 88 6.63 8.35 11.26
N VAL A 89 7.69 9.12 11.04
CA VAL A 89 9.07 8.64 11.14
C VAL A 89 9.61 8.53 12.57
N ALA A 90 9.03 9.26 13.53
CA ALA A 90 9.48 9.31 14.92
C ALA A 90 8.63 8.43 15.84
N GLU A 91 7.32 8.43 15.61
CA GLU A 91 6.31 7.73 16.42
C GLU A 91 5.30 6.98 15.52
N PRO A 92 5.76 6.08 14.64
CA PRO A 92 4.90 5.43 13.65
C PRO A 92 3.70 4.71 14.26
N ARG A 93 3.89 4.01 15.38
CA ARG A 93 2.81 3.28 16.06
C ARG A 93 1.72 4.20 16.61
N GLU A 94 2.10 5.37 17.12
CA GLU A 94 1.14 6.36 17.62
C GLU A 94 0.31 6.92 16.47
N VAL A 95 0.98 7.31 15.37
CA VAL A 95 0.30 7.78 14.17
C VAL A 95 -0.64 6.73 13.61
N LEU A 96 -0.22 5.46 13.51
CA LEU A 96 -1.09 4.39 13.03
C LEU A 96 -2.32 4.17 13.95
N ARG A 97 -2.17 4.31 15.27
CA ARG A 97 -3.31 4.26 16.20
C ARG A 97 -4.30 5.41 15.96
N GLU A 98 -3.83 6.60 15.60
CA GLU A 98 -4.70 7.72 15.22
C GLU A 98 -5.48 7.46 13.92
N PHE A 99 -4.94 6.63 13.02
CA PHE A 99 -5.68 6.10 11.86
C PHE A 99 -6.63 4.95 12.22
N GLY A 100 -6.65 4.48 13.47
CA GLY A 100 -7.45 3.35 13.93
C GLY A 100 -6.76 1.99 13.78
N LEU A 101 -5.49 1.95 13.38
CA LEU A 101 -4.73 0.73 13.20
C LEU A 101 -3.83 0.45 14.41
N GLU A 102 -4.24 -0.51 15.24
CA GLU A 102 -3.41 -1.06 16.31
C GLU A 102 -2.67 -2.31 15.85
N LEU A 103 -1.34 -2.27 15.95
CA LEU A 103 -0.47 -3.39 15.58
C LEU A 103 0.07 -4.09 16.82
N PRO A 104 0.24 -5.44 16.79
CA PRO A 104 0.91 -6.18 17.85
C PRO A 104 2.28 -5.59 18.20
N GLU A 105 2.64 -5.61 19.49
CA GLU A 105 3.91 -5.04 19.97
C GLU A 105 5.14 -5.69 19.31
N ASN A 106 5.05 -6.99 19.03
CA ASN A 106 6.12 -7.77 18.39
C ASN A 106 6.23 -7.55 16.87
N ARG A 107 5.22 -6.97 16.22
CA ARG A 107 5.25 -6.70 14.77
C ARG A 107 6.02 -5.41 14.49
N ARG A 108 7.21 -5.49 13.89
CA ARG A 108 8.05 -4.33 13.59
C ARG A 108 7.33 -3.37 12.62
N VAL A 109 7.42 -2.07 12.86
CA VAL A 109 6.93 -1.06 11.90
C VAL A 109 8.11 -0.50 11.10
N ALA A 110 8.10 -0.69 9.79
CA ALA A 110 9.10 -0.18 8.85
C ALA A 110 8.55 1.05 8.13
N VAL A 111 9.17 2.20 8.37
CA VAL A 111 8.79 3.46 7.72
C VAL A 111 9.65 3.69 6.49
N HIS A 112 9.00 3.84 5.33
CA HIS A 112 9.65 4.08 4.05
C HIS A 112 9.49 5.53 3.64
N ASP A 113 10.55 6.32 3.81
CA ASP A 113 10.59 7.70 3.34
C ASP A 113 10.95 7.73 1.85
N SER A 114 10.04 8.24 1.03
CA SER A 114 10.18 8.38 -0.42
C SER A 114 11.09 9.57 -0.76
N SER A 115 12.32 9.55 -0.23
CA SER A 115 13.40 10.47 -0.58
C SER A 115 14.05 10.03 -1.90
N ALA A 116 14.36 10.97 -2.80
CA ALA A 116 14.89 10.75 -4.15
C ALA A 116 13.87 10.16 -5.17
N ASP A 117 14.30 9.30 -6.09
CA ASP A 117 13.52 8.87 -7.28
C ASP A 117 12.82 7.51 -7.13
N LEU A 118 12.76 6.96 -5.91
CA LEU A 118 12.05 5.72 -5.60
C LEU A 118 10.68 6.00 -4.97
N ARG A 119 9.64 5.29 -5.40
CA ARG A 119 8.30 5.31 -4.79
C ARG A 119 7.93 3.92 -4.31
N TYR A 120 7.30 3.85 -3.15
CA TYR A 120 6.92 2.59 -2.56
C TYR A 120 5.45 2.26 -2.83
N LEU A 121 5.14 0.98 -2.84
CA LEU A 121 3.80 0.40 -2.81
C LEU A 121 3.77 -0.62 -1.67
N VAL A 122 2.83 -0.51 -0.72
CA VAL A 122 2.65 -1.59 0.26
C VAL A 122 1.88 -2.73 -0.40
N LEU A 123 2.41 -3.95 -0.28
CA LEU A 123 1.65 -5.18 -0.49
C LEU A 123 1.12 -5.65 0.88
N PRO A 124 -0.15 -5.35 1.21
CA PRO A 124 -0.73 -5.80 2.47
C PRO A 124 -0.91 -7.33 2.49
N GLN A 125 -1.03 -7.90 3.68
CA GLN A 125 -1.40 -9.30 3.84
C GLN A 125 -2.83 -9.52 3.36
N ARG A 126 -3.08 -10.69 2.75
CA ARG A 126 -4.44 -11.11 2.40
C ARG A 126 -5.24 -11.33 3.69
N PRO A 127 -6.43 -10.74 3.84
CA PRO A 127 -7.25 -10.95 5.04
C PRO A 127 -7.71 -12.41 5.15
N GLU A 128 -7.79 -12.91 6.38
CA GLU A 128 -8.39 -14.22 6.68
C GLU A 128 -9.87 -14.25 6.24
N GLY A 129 -10.38 -15.43 5.88
CA GLY A 129 -11.78 -15.60 5.48
C GLY A 129 -12.08 -15.19 4.04
N THR A 130 -11.05 -14.86 3.26
CA THR A 130 -11.18 -14.46 1.85
C THR A 130 -10.83 -15.59 0.88
N GLU A 131 -10.61 -16.82 1.34
CA GLU A 131 -10.03 -17.93 0.56
C GLU A 131 -10.83 -18.25 -0.72
N GLY A 132 -12.15 -18.09 -0.68
CA GLY A 132 -13.06 -18.34 -1.80
C GLY A 132 -13.35 -17.13 -2.70
N MET A 133 -12.83 -15.94 -2.37
CA MET A 133 -13.08 -14.73 -3.15
C MET A 133 -12.32 -14.75 -4.48
N SER A 134 -12.96 -14.24 -5.52
CA SER A 134 -12.34 -13.96 -6.81
C SER A 134 -11.32 -12.82 -6.73
N GLU A 135 -10.46 -12.70 -7.75
CA GLU A 135 -9.48 -11.61 -7.84
C GLU A 135 -10.14 -10.22 -7.79
N ASP A 136 -11.29 -10.04 -8.43
CA ASP A 136 -12.00 -8.75 -8.44
C ASP A 136 -12.61 -8.43 -7.06
N GLU A 137 -13.16 -9.43 -6.37
CA GLU A 137 -13.67 -9.27 -5.00
C GLU A 137 -12.53 -8.96 -4.02
N LEU A 138 -11.38 -9.60 -4.18
CA LEU A 138 -10.17 -9.30 -3.40
C LEU A 138 -9.66 -7.87 -3.67
N ALA A 139 -9.66 -7.43 -4.92
CA ALA A 139 -9.28 -6.06 -5.28
C ALA A 139 -10.19 -5.02 -4.61
N ALA A 140 -11.47 -5.33 -4.41
CA ALA A 140 -12.42 -4.43 -3.74
C ALA A 140 -12.10 -4.22 -2.24
N LEU A 141 -11.40 -5.16 -1.59
CA LEU A 141 -10.96 -5.01 -0.20
C LEU A 141 -9.76 -4.07 -0.05
N VAL A 142 -8.99 -3.87 -1.13
CA VAL A 142 -7.75 -3.09 -1.08
C VAL A 142 -8.09 -1.60 -1.17
N THR A 143 -7.81 -0.86 -0.10
CA THR A 143 -8.01 0.59 -0.05
C THR A 143 -6.72 1.33 -0.39
N ARG A 144 -6.83 2.60 -0.81
CA ARG A 144 -5.67 3.50 -0.94
C ARG A 144 -4.82 3.54 0.33
N ASP A 145 -5.46 3.53 1.49
CA ASP A 145 -4.79 3.71 2.78
C ASP A 145 -4.02 2.43 3.16
N SER A 146 -4.53 1.25 2.78
CA SER A 146 -3.77 -0.01 2.87
C SER A 146 -2.54 -0.07 1.95
N LEU A 147 -2.60 0.57 0.77
CA LEU A 147 -1.50 0.68 -0.18
C LEU A 147 -0.42 1.69 0.27
N ILE A 148 -0.76 2.58 1.21
CA ILE A 148 0.18 3.48 1.90
C ILE A 148 0.71 2.83 3.20
N GLY A 149 -0.06 1.91 3.78
CA GLY A 149 0.25 1.24 5.04
C GLY A 149 -0.30 1.95 6.28
N THR A 150 -1.29 2.84 6.13
CA THR A 150 -1.99 3.46 7.27
C THR A 150 -3.23 2.69 7.69
N ASP A 151 -3.58 1.64 6.95
CA ASP A 151 -4.70 0.73 7.20
C ASP A 151 -4.33 -0.68 6.74
N VAL A 152 -5.17 -1.67 7.00
CA VAL A 152 -5.07 -3.02 6.44
C VAL A 152 -6.38 -3.39 5.75
N PRO A 153 -6.37 -4.18 4.66
CA PRO A 153 -7.60 -4.68 4.07
C PRO A 153 -8.35 -5.54 5.10
N ASP A 154 -9.65 -5.38 5.20
CA ASP A 154 -10.49 -6.13 6.13
C ASP A 154 -11.82 -6.48 5.46
N THR A 155 -12.32 -7.69 5.74
CA THR A 155 -13.66 -8.13 5.32
C THR A 155 -14.77 -7.46 6.13
N ALA A 156 -14.47 -6.95 7.33
CA ALA A 156 -15.42 -6.23 8.17
C ALA A 156 -15.64 -4.77 7.78
N TRP A 157 -14.86 -4.20 6.85
CA TRP A 157 -14.97 -2.80 6.47
C TRP A 157 -16.34 -2.44 5.87
N GLU A 158 -17.00 -3.38 5.17
CA GLU A 158 -18.37 -3.18 4.67
C GLU A 158 -19.41 -3.18 5.80
N ALA A 159 -19.17 -3.88 6.91
CA ALA A 159 -20.12 -3.98 8.03
C ALA A 159 -20.22 -2.68 8.86
N ASN A 160 -19.18 -1.82 8.81
CA ASN A 160 -19.11 -0.58 9.58
C ASN A 160 -19.51 0.68 8.79
N ARG A 161 -20.11 0.54 7.59
CA ARG A 161 -20.62 1.66 6.76
C ARG A 161 -22.06 2.11 7.10
N VAL A 162 -22.58 1.80 8.30
CA VAL A 162 -23.90 2.30 8.77
C VAL A 162 -23.73 3.60 9.55
#